data_AF-A0AAJ6JMB7-F1
#
_entry.id   AF-A0AAJ6JMB7-F1
#
_cell.length_a   1.000
_cell.length_b   1.000
_cell.length_c   1.000
_cell.angle_alpha   90.00
_cell.angle_beta   90.00
_cell.angle_gamma   90.00
#
_symmetry.space_group_name_H-M   'P 1'
#
loop_
_entity.id
_entity.type
_entity.pdbx_description
1 polymer ?
#
loop_
_entity_poly.entity_id
_entity_poly.type
_entity_poly.pdbx_seq_one_letter_code
_entity_poly.pdbx_strand_id
1 'polypeptide(L)'
;MPFPSDVEDKLEVFLRQFCPDPVAIQKALERTGLGTVQDALPGESICRRGERVQGCWLIIAGQVEVRADDQIVVFRADGELFGEQGLVHVLSGKDGTRTADVRAVGPVKLLCIDASFQERLQDQEKVIWTLTLAGVINHKLEQATDMRSELRSLASQHERLLRRFSDGDALGLVKIATRGDRPAIQSRRAVIFFSDIAGFSVWSASKSSSEVAAHLSELAAIQINAVRDGGGQIDKLMGDGAMAYWFVDSGDRERCVPTAVLACVLKVAAECRAYFEKHGLPLGLRIGLHAGDVAFGDFGAENRIAVTLLGAAVNMAARYEQAKSPELGEIRISPTLRDLMVGSGADPDTFRGPTKVEVKHGVELDVYSI
;
A
#
# COMPACT_ATOMS: atom_id res chain seq x y z
N MET A 1 -29.87 -41.71 23.04
CA MET A 1 -28.63 -42.49 23.25
C MET A 1 -27.54 -41.49 23.61
N PRO A 2 -26.56 -41.85 24.46
CA PRO A 2 -25.40 -40.98 24.70
C PRO A 2 -24.66 -40.72 23.38
N PHE A 3 -23.99 -39.57 23.28
CA PHE A 3 -23.22 -39.26 22.09
C PHE A 3 -21.98 -40.15 22.02
N PRO A 4 -21.40 -40.37 20.82
CA PRO A 4 -20.06 -40.95 20.72
C PRO A 4 -19.05 -40.16 21.56
N SER A 5 -18.07 -40.83 22.15
CA SER A 5 -17.12 -40.20 23.10
C SER A 5 -16.37 -39.01 22.51
N ASP A 6 -15.98 -39.08 21.23
CA ASP A 6 -15.31 -37.98 20.53
C ASP A 6 -16.19 -36.74 20.37
N VAL A 7 -17.51 -36.93 20.25
CA VAL A 7 -18.49 -35.85 20.20
C VAL A 7 -18.70 -35.25 21.60
N GLU A 8 -18.78 -36.10 22.64
CA GLU A 8 -18.90 -35.64 24.03
C GLU A 8 -17.70 -34.81 24.46
N ASP A 9 -16.48 -35.29 24.19
CA ASP A 9 -15.24 -34.58 24.51
C ASP A 9 -15.21 -33.20 23.84
N LYS A 10 -15.61 -33.11 22.56
CA LYS A 10 -15.61 -31.85 21.83
C LYS A 10 -16.68 -30.88 22.32
N LEU A 11 -17.89 -31.39 22.57
CA LEU A 11 -18.99 -30.62 23.12
C LEU A 11 -18.62 -30.06 24.50
N GLU A 12 -17.98 -30.87 25.35
CA GLU A 12 -17.53 -30.44 26.67
C GLU A 12 -16.51 -29.30 26.57
N VAL A 13 -15.51 -29.43 25.69
CA VAL A 13 -14.52 -28.35 25.45
C VAL A 13 -15.21 -27.08 24.99
N PHE A 14 -16.12 -27.16 24.03
CA PHE A 14 -16.89 -26.02 23.53
C PHE A 14 -17.72 -25.36 24.64
N LEU A 15 -18.48 -26.14 25.40
CA LEU A 15 -19.31 -25.61 26.48
C LEU A 15 -18.46 -24.99 27.58
N ARG A 16 -17.34 -25.60 27.99
CA ARG A 16 -16.43 -24.99 28.97
C ARG A 16 -15.87 -23.64 28.52
N GLN A 17 -15.69 -23.45 27.21
CA GLN A 17 -15.19 -22.20 26.64
C GLN A 17 -16.24 -21.09 26.59
N PHE A 18 -17.49 -21.42 26.24
CA PHE A 18 -18.51 -20.40 25.92
C PHE A 18 -19.75 -20.41 26.82
N CYS A 19 -20.01 -21.50 27.53
CA CYS A 19 -21.22 -21.69 28.32
C CYS A 19 -21.00 -21.35 29.81
N PRO A 20 -21.82 -20.46 30.41
CA PRO A 20 -21.74 -20.14 31.84
C PRO A 20 -21.97 -21.34 32.77
N ASP A 21 -22.81 -22.30 32.36
CA ASP A 21 -23.07 -23.55 33.07
C ASP A 21 -23.10 -24.71 32.06
N PRO A 22 -21.92 -25.29 31.75
CA PRO A 22 -21.79 -26.39 30.80
C PRO A 22 -22.67 -27.60 31.14
N VAL A 23 -22.77 -27.92 32.44
CA VAL A 23 -23.48 -29.11 32.93
C VAL A 23 -24.97 -28.99 32.69
N ALA A 24 -25.54 -27.79 32.88
CA ALA A 24 -26.96 -27.54 32.61
C ALA A 24 -27.32 -27.79 31.13
N ILE A 25 -26.52 -27.26 30.20
CA ILE A 25 -26.78 -27.41 28.75
C ILE A 25 -26.53 -28.85 28.29
N GLN A 26 -25.50 -29.52 28.80
CA GLN A 26 -25.23 -30.92 28.48
C GLN A 26 -26.40 -31.83 28.90
N LYS A 27 -26.87 -31.69 30.15
CA LYS A 27 -28.06 -32.41 30.63
C LYS A 27 -29.31 -32.07 29.84
N ALA A 28 -29.47 -30.83 29.39
CA ALA A 28 -30.61 -30.44 28.57
C ALA A 28 -30.56 -31.10 27.18
N LEU A 29 -29.39 -31.19 26.55
CA LEU A 29 -29.21 -31.90 25.28
C LEU A 29 -29.53 -33.40 25.42
N GLU A 30 -29.04 -34.04 26.47
CA GLU A 30 -29.36 -35.45 26.78
C GLU A 30 -30.85 -35.67 27.02
N ARG A 31 -31.48 -34.79 27.82
CA ARG A 31 -32.90 -34.87 28.19
C ARG A 31 -33.82 -34.67 26.99
N THR A 32 -33.47 -33.75 26.09
CA THR A 32 -34.32 -33.41 24.93
C THR A 32 -34.06 -34.30 23.73
N GLY A 33 -32.86 -34.86 23.61
CA GLY A 33 -32.45 -35.66 22.45
C GLY A 33 -32.37 -34.86 21.15
N LEU A 34 -32.25 -33.53 21.23
CA LEU A 34 -32.25 -32.61 20.08
C LEU A 34 -30.85 -32.32 19.52
N GLY A 35 -29.88 -33.16 19.85
CA GLY A 35 -28.57 -33.18 19.20
C GLY A 35 -28.43 -34.41 18.29
N THR A 36 -27.97 -34.23 17.06
CA THR A 36 -27.76 -35.31 16.10
C THR A 36 -26.37 -35.22 15.50
N VAL A 37 -25.69 -36.36 15.38
CA VAL A 37 -24.38 -36.44 14.74
C VAL A 37 -24.58 -36.71 13.25
N GLN A 38 -23.90 -35.94 12.42
CA GLN A 38 -23.96 -36.07 10.96
C GLN A 38 -22.55 -36.00 10.38
N ASP A 39 -22.32 -36.73 9.30
CA ASP A 39 -21.11 -36.66 8.49
C ASP A 39 -21.46 -36.00 7.15
N ALA A 40 -20.57 -35.17 6.64
CA ALA A 40 -20.69 -34.50 5.34
C ALA A 40 -19.49 -34.84 4.46
N LEU A 41 -19.75 -35.14 3.20
CA LEU A 41 -18.74 -35.43 2.19
C LEU A 41 -18.10 -34.14 1.65
N PRO A 42 -16.88 -34.20 1.08
CA PRO A 42 -16.25 -33.04 0.45
C PRO A 42 -17.17 -32.36 -0.58
N GLY A 43 -17.34 -31.05 -0.45
CA GLY A 43 -18.19 -30.22 -1.31
C GLY A 43 -19.68 -30.25 -0.97
N GLU A 44 -20.12 -31.08 -0.02
CA GLU A 44 -21.52 -31.18 0.37
C GLU A 44 -22.01 -29.88 1.03
N SER A 45 -23.23 -29.46 0.68
CA SER A 45 -23.85 -28.25 1.22
C SER A 45 -24.56 -28.58 2.53
N ILE A 46 -24.11 -27.99 3.63
CA ILE A 46 -24.66 -28.22 4.97
C ILE A 46 -25.86 -27.29 5.22
N CYS A 47 -25.79 -26.04 4.78
CA CYS A 47 -26.95 -25.16 4.68
C CYS A 47 -26.77 -24.14 3.56
N ARG A 48 -27.88 -23.61 3.04
CA ARG A 48 -27.85 -22.58 2.00
C ARG A 48 -28.42 -21.25 2.48
N ARG A 49 -27.89 -20.16 1.96
CA ARG A 49 -28.40 -18.82 2.23
C ARG A 49 -29.88 -18.73 1.86
N GLY A 50 -30.68 -18.08 2.71
CA GLY A 50 -32.12 -17.93 2.53
C GLY A 50 -32.95 -19.13 2.99
N GLU A 51 -32.37 -20.31 3.21
CA GLU A 51 -33.09 -21.44 3.81
C GLU A 51 -33.48 -21.13 5.26
N ARG A 52 -34.56 -21.74 5.74
CA ARG A 52 -35.00 -21.59 7.13
C ARG A 52 -33.93 -22.15 8.08
N VAL A 53 -33.74 -21.50 9.22
CA VAL A 53 -32.83 -21.95 10.27
C VAL A 53 -33.36 -23.24 10.88
N GLN A 54 -32.60 -24.31 10.68
CA GLN A 54 -32.88 -25.66 11.21
C GLN A 54 -32.13 -25.96 12.51
N GLY A 55 -31.09 -25.19 12.83
CA GLY A 55 -30.20 -25.46 13.96
C GLY A 55 -28.85 -24.75 13.85
N CYS A 56 -27.94 -25.07 14.74
CA CYS A 56 -26.52 -24.76 14.62
C CYS A 56 -25.69 -26.05 14.70
N TRP A 57 -24.44 -25.97 14.28
CA TRP A 57 -23.58 -27.14 14.19
C TRP A 57 -22.24 -26.86 14.85
N LEU A 58 -21.83 -27.76 15.75
CA LEU A 58 -20.47 -27.81 16.27
C LEU A 58 -19.65 -28.72 15.38
N ILE A 59 -18.51 -28.24 14.90
CA ILE A 59 -17.58 -29.03 14.11
C ILE A 59 -16.81 -29.95 15.04
N ILE A 60 -17.00 -31.26 14.88
CA ILE A 60 -16.33 -32.30 15.68
C ILE A 60 -15.00 -32.72 15.04
N ALA A 61 -14.96 -32.72 13.70
CA ALA A 61 -13.74 -32.94 12.93
C ALA A 61 -13.89 -32.38 11.51
N GLY A 62 -12.80 -31.93 10.92
CA GLY A 62 -12.77 -31.39 9.56
C GLY A 62 -12.94 -29.87 9.49
N GLN A 63 -13.30 -29.39 8.31
CA GLN A 63 -13.37 -27.96 8.00
C GLN A 63 -14.51 -27.66 7.03
N VAL A 64 -15.19 -26.54 7.25
CA VAL A 64 -16.23 -26.01 6.36
C VAL A 64 -15.83 -24.63 5.84
N GLU A 65 -16.31 -24.29 4.65
CA GLU A 65 -16.25 -22.94 4.10
C GLU A 65 -17.61 -22.26 4.22
N VAL A 66 -17.61 -21.00 4.65
CA VAL A 66 -18.79 -20.14 4.70
C VAL A 66 -18.71 -19.16 3.53
N ARG A 67 -19.75 -19.12 2.70
CA ARG A 67 -19.79 -18.32 1.48
C ARG A 67 -20.91 -17.28 1.53
N ALA A 68 -20.62 -16.10 1.02
CA ALA A 68 -21.62 -15.07 0.72
C ALA A 68 -21.39 -14.57 -0.70
N ASP A 69 -22.45 -14.53 -1.51
CA ASP A 69 -22.41 -14.09 -2.92
C ASP A 69 -21.29 -14.81 -3.73
N ASP A 70 -21.25 -16.14 -3.60
CA ASP A 70 -20.26 -17.05 -4.21
C ASP A 70 -18.79 -16.83 -3.81
N GLN A 71 -18.49 -15.93 -2.87
CA GLN A 71 -17.15 -15.76 -2.31
C GLN A 71 -17.02 -16.46 -0.97
N ILE A 72 -15.88 -17.13 -0.75
CA ILE A 72 -15.54 -17.68 0.56
C ILE A 72 -15.22 -16.51 1.49
N VAL A 73 -16.05 -16.32 2.51
CA VAL A 73 -15.88 -15.25 3.50
C VAL A 73 -14.95 -15.71 4.62
N VAL A 74 -15.09 -16.97 5.03
CA VAL A 74 -14.32 -17.53 6.15
C VAL A 74 -14.37 -19.06 6.13
N PHE A 75 -13.32 -19.69 6.63
CA PHE A 75 -13.32 -21.11 6.95
C PHE A 75 -13.58 -21.32 8.44
N ARG A 76 -14.30 -22.38 8.78
CA ARG A 76 -14.50 -22.83 10.16
C ARG A 76 -13.96 -24.23 10.34
N ALA A 77 -13.29 -24.47 11.44
CA ALA A 77 -12.61 -25.73 11.72
C ALA A 77 -13.11 -26.37 13.01
N ASP A 78 -12.55 -27.54 13.29
CA ASP A 78 -12.76 -28.34 14.48
C ASP A 78 -12.86 -27.52 15.79
N GLY A 79 -13.95 -27.70 16.52
CA GLY A 79 -14.29 -27.00 17.77
C GLY A 79 -15.08 -25.70 17.60
N GLU A 80 -15.23 -25.20 16.37
CA GLU A 80 -16.06 -24.02 16.11
C GLU A 80 -17.53 -24.38 15.89
N LEU A 81 -18.42 -23.56 16.45
CA LEU A 81 -19.84 -23.58 16.14
C LEU A 81 -20.11 -22.78 14.86
N PHE A 82 -21.08 -23.16 14.03
CA PHE A 82 -21.62 -22.30 12.97
C PHE A 82 -23.14 -22.38 12.89
N GLY A 83 -23.77 -21.39 12.25
CA GLY A 83 -25.23 -21.29 12.12
C GLY A 83 -25.92 -20.61 13.31
N GLU A 84 -25.17 -20.22 14.34
CA GLU A 84 -25.65 -19.55 15.55
C GLU A 84 -26.29 -18.18 15.27
N GLN A 85 -25.78 -17.43 14.29
CA GLN A 85 -26.34 -16.13 13.93
C GLN A 85 -27.81 -16.24 13.48
N GLY A 86 -28.14 -17.32 12.77
CA GLY A 86 -29.51 -17.61 12.37
C GLY A 86 -30.42 -17.86 13.57
N LEU A 87 -29.94 -18.60 14.58
CA LEU A 87 -30.70 -18.84 15.82
C LEU A 87 -30.90 -17.55 16.62
N VAL A 88 -29.88 -16.70 16.71
CA VAL A 88 -29.98 -15.40 17.39
C VAL A 88 -30.94 -14.45 16.68
N HIS A 89 -31.03 -14.50 15.35
CA HIS A 89 -32.04 -13.74 14.60
C HIS A 89 -33.46 -14.21 14.91
N VAL A 90 -33.70 -15.53 14.95
CA VAL A 90 -34.98 -16.11 15.37
C VAL A 90 -35.34 -15.63 16.77
N LEU A 91 -34.37 -15.62 17.70
CA LEU A 91 -34.57 -15.13 19.06
C LEU A 91 -34.94 -13.65 19.16
N SER A 92 -34.43 -12.87 18.22
CA SER A 92 -34.67 -11.43 18.16
C SER A 92 -35.95 -11.07 17.39
N GLY A 93 -36.77 -12.07 17.01
CA GLY A 93 -38.00 -11.87 16.24
C GLY A 93 -37.78 -11.46 14.77
N LYS A 94 -36.57 -11.68 14.23
CA LYS A 94 -36.24 -11.43 12.81
C LYS A 94 -36.53 -12.67 11.95
N ASP A 95 -36.50 -12.49 10.62
CA ASP A 95 -36.61 -13.59 9.66
C ASP A 95 -35.57 -14.67 9.96
N GLY A 96 -36.07 -15.86 10.27
CA GLY A 96 -35.28 -17.04 10.65
C GLY A 96 -34.64 -17.72 9.46
N THR A 97 -33.93 -16.98 8.61
CA THR A 97 -33.27 -17.49 7.40
C THR A 97 -31.74 -17.47 7.53
N ARG A 98 -31.06 -18.38 6.85
CA ARG A 98 -29.58 -18.43 6.79
C ARG A 98 -29.02 -17.21 6.07
N THR A 99 -27.93 -16.68 6.62
CA THR A 99 -27.23 -15.50 6.08
C THR A 99 -26.15 -15.84 5.05
N ALA A 100 -25.73 -17.10 4.98
CA ALA A 100 -24.63 -17.58 4.15
C ALA A 100 -24.82 -19.05 3.77
N ASP A 101 -24.17 -19.47 2.69
CA ASP A 101 -24.01 -20.88 2.35
C ASP A 101 -22.86 -21.48 3.16
N VAL A 102 -22.99 -22.75 3.56
CA VAL A 102 -21.92 -23.48 4.23
C VAL A 102 -21.69 -24.81 3.53
N ARG A 103 -20.43 -25.10 3.16
CA ARG A 103 -20.04 -26.33 2.48
C ARG A 103 -18.87 -27.01 3.16
N ALA A 104 -18.84 -28.32 3.12
CA ALA A 104 -17.70 -29.10 3.60
C ALA A 104 -16.50 -28.96 2.65
N VAL A 105 -15.30 -28.69 3.19
CA VAL A 105 -14.05 -28.61 2.39
C VAL A 105 -13.49 -30.01 2.13
N GLY A 106 -13.59 -30.89 3.12
CA GLY A 106 -13.21 -32.31 3.06
C GLY A 106 -14.29 -33.15 3.75
N PRO A 107 -13.97 -34.37 4.23
CA PRO A 107 -14.86 -35.09 5.15
C PRO A 107 -15.00 -34.28 6.45
N VAL A 108 -16.24 -34.05 6.89
CA VAL A 108 -16.54 -33.27 8.10
C VAL A 108 -17.52 -34.04 8.98
N LYS A 109 -17.25 -34.12 10.27
CA LYS A 109 -18.16 -34.64 11.28
C LYS A 109 -18.72 -33.50 12.11
N LEU A 110 -20.03 -33.46 12.30
CA LEU A 110 -20.75 -32.36 12.92
C LEU A 110 -21.72 -32.86 13.99
N LEU A 111 -21.86 -32.10 15.07
CA LEU A 111 -22.98 -32.22 15.99
C LEU A 111 -23.98 -31.10 15.67
N CYS A 112 -25.12 -31.46 15.09
CA CYS A 112 -26.25 -30.57 14.86
C CYS A 112 -27.07 -30.43 16.15
N ILE A 113 -27.28 -29.19 16.61
CA ILE A 113 -28.22 -28.83 17.67
C ILE A 113 -29.44 -28.21 16.99
N ASP A 114 -30.57 -28.90 17.06
CA ASP A 114 -31.81 -28.51 16.38
C ASP A 114 -32.32 -27.16 16.89
N ALA A 115 -32.90 -26.35 16.00
CA ALA A 115 -33.43 -25.03 16.37
C ALA A 115 -34.52 -25.09 17.46
N SER A 116 -35.31 -26.18 17.49
CA SER A 116 -36.33 -26.41 18.52
C SER A 116 -35.75 -26.73 19.90
N PHE A 117 -34.43 -26.98 20.00
CA PHE A 117 -33.75 -27.19 21.29
C PHE A 117 -34.10 -26.08 22.28
N GLN A 118 -34.06 -24.84 21.80
CA GLN A 118 -34.34 -23.67 22.61
C GLN A 118 -35.78 -23.61 23.16
N GLU A 119 -36.75 -24.10 22.41
CA GLU A 119 -38.16 -24.14 22.86
C GLU A 119 -38.38 -25.18 23.97
N ARG A 120 -37.52 -26.20 24.02
CA ARG A 120 -37.55 -27.30 25.01
C ARG A 120 -36.72 -27.03 26.26
N LEU A 121 -35.98 -25.93 26.30
CA LEU A 121 -35.22 -25.50 27.46
C LEU A 121 -36.12 -24.93 28.56
N GLN A 122 -35.74 -25.15 29.81
CA GLN A 122 -36.29 -24.44 30.96
C GLN A 122 -35.83 -22.98 30.96
N ASP A 123 -36.51 -22.10 31.68
CA ASP A 123 -36.23 -20.65 31.62
C ASP A 123 -34.78 -20.31 31.99
N GLN A 124 -34.21 -20.97 33.00
CA GLN A 124 -32.80 -20.78 33.36
C GLN A 124 -31.84 -21.29 32.27
N GLU A 125 -32.14 -22.44 31.66
CA GLU A 125 -31.34 -23.03 30.58
C GLU A 125 -31.40 -22.17 29.31
N LYS A 126 -32.55 -21.56 29.00
CA LYS A 126 -32.70 -20.61 27.87
C LYS A 126 -31.76 -19.42 28.02
N VAL A 127 -31.64 -18.88 29.23
CA VAL A 127 -30.71 -17.77 29.53
C VAL A 127 -29.27 -18.23 29.31
N ILE A 128 -28.89 -19.39 29.87
CA ILE A 128 -27.54 -19.96 29.72
C ILE A 128 -27.20 -20.20 28.24
N TRP A 129 -28.11 -20.79 27.47
CA TRP A 129 -27.90 -21.05 26.04
C TRP A 129 -27.78 -19.76 25.23
N THR A 130 -28.63 -18.77 25.51
CA THR A 130 -28.56 -17.45 24.84
C THR A 130 -27.22 -16.77 25.12
N LEU A 131 -26.73 -16.81 26.36
CA LEU A 131 -25.41 -16.28 26.71
C LEU A 131 -24.28 -17.06 26.02
N THR A 132 -24.44 -18.37 25.84
CA THR A 132 -23.47 -19.22 25.11
C THR A 132 -23.36 -18.78 23.65
N LEU A 133 -24.50 -18.63 22.95
CA LEU A 133 -24.52 -18.16 21.56
C LEU A 133 -23.95 -16.74 21.43
N ALA A 134 -24.28 -15.86 22.38
CA ALA A 134 -23.74 -14.51 22.43
C ALA A 134 -22.21 -14.50 22.62
N GLY A 135 -21.68 -15.35 23.50
CA GLY A 135 -20.24 -15.52 23.72
C GLY A 135 -19.50 -15.98 22.47
N VAL A 136 -20.05 -16.96 21.74
CA VAL A 136 -19.49 -17.43 20.45
C VAL A 136 -19.46 -16.30 19.42
N ILE A 137 -20.57 -15.56 19.26
CA ILE A 137 -20.63 -14.44 18.31
C ILE A 137 -19.63 -13.36 18.68
N ASN A 138 -19.55 -13.00 19.96
CA ASN A 138 -18.62 -11.96 20.43
C ASN A 138 -17.17 -12.37 20.17
N HIS A 139 -16.79 -13.62 20.48
CA HIS A 139 -15.45 -14.12 20.21
C HIS A 139 -15.09 -14.06 18.72
N LYS A 140 -16.02 -14.45 17.84
CA LYS A 140 -15.80 -14.35 16.38
C LYS A 140 -15.70 -12.90 15.91
N LEU A 141 -16.45 -11.98 16.51
CA LEU A 141 -16.36 -10.54 16.22
C LEU A 141 -15.01 -9.96 16.66
N GLU A 142 -14.52 -10.34 17.83
CA GLU A 142 -13.19 -9.95 18.33
C GLU A 142 -12.09 -10.46 17.39
N GLN A 143 -12.07 -11.76 17.08
CA GLN A 143 -11.12 -12.34 16.12
C GLN A 143 -11.15 -11.64 14.76
N ALA A 144 -12.34 -11.35 14.23
CA ALA A 144 -12.48 -10.66 12.95
C ALA A 144 -12.02 -9.19 13.02
N THR A 145 -12.12 -8.55 14.18
CA THR A 145 -11.68 -7.17 14.40
C THR A 145 -10.16 -7.11 14.49
N ASP A 146 -9.55 -8.02 15.25
CA ASP A 146 -8.10 -8.13 15.41
C ASP A 146 -7.41 -8.41 14.07
N MET A 147 -7.91 -9.39 13.32
CA MET A 147 -7.41 -9.71 11.98
C MET A 147 -7.49 -8.52 11.01
N ARG A 148 -8.59 -7.75 11.05
CA ARG A 148 -8.71 -6.53 10.22
C ARG A 148 -7.71 -5.45 10.65
N SER A 149 -7.47 -5.31 11.94
CA SER A 149 -6.48 -4.37 12.47
C SER A 149 -5.08 -4.73 12.00
N GLU A 150 -4.72 -6.01 12.07
CA GLU A 150 -3.44 -6.54 11.61
C GLU A 150 -3.25 -6.33 10.09
N LEU A 151 -4.25 -6.68 9.28
CA LEU A 151 -4.20 -6.47 7.82
C LEU A 151 -4.06 -4.98 7.45
N ARG A 152 -4.74 -4.08 8.17
CA ARG A 152 -4.58 -2.63 7.97
C ARG A 152 -3.19 -2.14 8.36
N SER A 153 -2.63 -2.67 9.44
CA SER A 153 -1.27 -2.37 9.86
C SER A 153 -0.26 -2.81 8.81
N LEU A 154 -0.39 -4.04 8.30
CA LEU A 154 0.47 -4.59 7.24
C LEU A 154 0.33 -3.79 5.94
N ALA A 155 -0.89 -3.47 5.51
CA ALA A 155 -1.12 -2.63 4.33
C ALA A 155 -0.49 -1.24 4.48
N SER A 156 -0.58 -0.64 5.67
CA SER A 156 0.04 0.65 5.98
C SER A 156 1.57 0.55 6.00
N GLN A 157 2.14 -0.56 6.49
CA GLN A 157 3.57 -0.84 6.43
C GLN A 157 4.06 -0.96 4.98
N HIS A 158 3.35 -1.73 4.14
CA HIS A 158 3.64 -1.84 2.71
C HIS A 158 3.58 -0.48 2.01
N GLU A 159 2.55 0.33 2.29
CA GLU A 159 2.48 1.67 1.70
C GLU A 159 3.64 2.57 2.14
N ARG A 160 4.01 2.55 3.43
CA ARG A 160 5.18 3.30 3.92
C ARG A 160 6.46 2.86 3.25
N LEU A 161 6.64 1.56 3.00
CA LEU A 161 7.80 1.04 2.28
C LEU A 161 7.83 1.56 0.84
N LEU A 162 6.72 1.47 0.10
CA LEU A 162 6.66 1.96 -1.28
C LEU A 162 6.94 3.47 -1.39
N ARG A 163 6.44 4.28 -0.45
CA ARG A 163 6.72 5.72 -0.37
C ARG A 163 8.20 6.07 -0.14
N ARG A 164 9.02 5.12 0.32
CA ARG A 164 10.48 5.33 0.44
C ARG A 164 11.22 5.17 -0.90
N PHE A 165 10.60 4.52 -1.88
CA PHE A 165 11.20 4.23 -3.20
C PHE A 165 10.58 5.03 -4.34
N SER A 166 9.38 5.59 -4.15
CA SER A 166 8.67 6.32 -5.21
C SER A 166 7.82 7.43 -4.65
N ASP A 167 7.86 8.58 -5.32
CA ASP A 167 7.13 9.78 -4.96
C ASP A 167 5.87 9.95 -5.82
N GLY A 168 4.93 10.75 -5.31
CA GLY A 168 3.80 11.31 -6.06
C GLY A 168 3.09 10.34 -7.03
N ASP A 169 3.17 10.66 -8.32
CA ASP A 169 2.50 9.93 -9.39
C ASP A 169 3.16 8.59 -9.67
N ALA A 170 4.48 8.47 -9.46
CA ALA A 170 5.18 7.20 -9.63
C ALA A 170 4.69 6.14 -8.64
N LEU A 171 4.38 6.54 -7.39
CA LEU A 171 3.80 5.65 -6.40
C LEU A 171 2.47 5.03 -6.87
N GLY A 172 1.65 5.79 -7.60
CA GLY A 172 0.41 5.29 -8.18
C GLY A 172 0.65 4.16 -9.18
N LEU A 173 1.62 4.36 -10.09
CA LEU A 173 1.99 3.35 -11.08
C LEU A 173 2.63 2.11 -10.44
N VAL A 174 3.50 2.31 -9.44
CA VAL A 174 4.10 1.21 -8.67
C VAL A 174 3.01 0.38 -7.98
N LYS A 175 2.01 1.01 -7.35
CA LYS A 175 0.89 0.30 -6.72
C LYS A 175 0.10 -0.56 -7.72
N ILE A 176 -0.10 -0.07 -8.95
CA ILE A 176 -0.73 -0.85 -10.02
C ILE A 176 0.18 -2.03 -10.41
N ALA A 177 1.47 -1.78 -10.65
CA ALA A 177 2.44 -2.80 -11.02
C ALA A 177 2.58 -3.92 -9.97
N THR A 178 2.52 -3.60 -8.68
CA THR A 178 2.57 -4.61 -7.60
C THR A 178 1.37 -5.57 -7.58
N ARG A 179 0.28 -5.26 -8.30
CA ARG A 179 -0.89 -6.15 -8.45
C ARG A 179 -0.75 -7.11 -9.63
N GLY A 180 0.35 -7.04 -10.38
CA GLY A 180 0.57 -7.81 -11.60
C GLY A 180 0.04 -7.14 -12.88
N ASP A 181 -0.55 -5.95 -12.76
CA ASP A 181 -1.05 -5.17 -13.89
C ASP A 181 0.08 -4.34 -14.51
N ARG A 182 0.06 -4.15 -15.84
CA ARG A 182 0.95 -3.20 -16.50
C ARG A 182 0.27 -1.83 -16.60
N PRO A 183 0.72 -0.80 -15.87
CA PRO A 183 0.15 0.53 -16.00
C PRO A 183 0.37 1.06 -17.43
N ALA A 184 -0.63 1.76 -17.96
CA ALA A 184 -0.51 2.40 -19.27
C ALA A 184 0.57 3.48 -19.25
N ILE A 185 1.37 3.55 -20.32
CA ILE A 185 2.33 4.63 -20.53
C ILE A 185 1.55 5.92 -20.81
N GLN A 186 1.88 6.98 -20.08
CA GLN A 186 1.26 8.28 -20.17
C GLN A 186 2.15 9.23 -20.96
N SER A 187 1.59 9.92 -21.95
CA SER A 187 2.24 11.08 -22.56
C SER A 187 1.99 12.28 -21.65
N ARG A 188 3.07 12.84 -21.10
CA ARG A 188 3.01 13.96 -20.16
C ARG A 188 3.95 15.07 -20.60
N ARG A 189 3.74 16.30 -20.11
CA ARG A 189 4.69 17.40 -20.24
C ARG A 189 5.32 17.72 -18.88
N ALA A 190 6.64 17.68 -18.80
CA ALA A 190 7.35 17.85 -17.55
C ALA A 190 8.48 18.88 -17.65
N VAL A 191 8.81 19.52 -16.52
CA VAL A 191 10.13 20.09 -16.26
C VAL A 191 11.00 18.97 -15.68
N ILE A 192 12.13 18.70 -16.31
CA ILE A 192 13.11 17.71 -15.87
C ILE A 192 14.32 18.43 -15.30
N PHE A 193 14.79 17.93 -14.16
CA PHE A 193 15.95 18.39 -13.43
C PHE A 193 16.99 17.28 -13.37
N PHE A 194 18.23 17.65 -13.66
CA PHE A 194 19.41 16.87 -13.33
C PHE A 194 20.36 17.72 -12.50
N SER A 195 21.00 17.10 -11.52
CA SER A 195 22.10 17.70 -10.79
C SER A 195 23.32 16.80 -10.78
N ASP A 196 24.48 17.39 -10.52
CA ASP A 196 25.76 16.70 -10.35
C ASP A 196 26.72 17.58 -9.53
N ILE A 197 27.68 16.99 -8.82
CA ILE A 197 28.61 17.76 -7.98
C ILE A 197 29.91 18.00 -8.74
N ALA A 198 30.13 19.25 -9.17
CA ALA A 198 31.37 19.67 -9.79
C ALA A 198 32.56 19.48 -8.84
N GLY A 199 33.62 18.83 -9.34
CA GLY A 199 34.84 18.52 -8.59
C GLY A 199 34.78 17.23 -7.76
N PHE A 200 33.62 16.55 -7.71
CA PHE A 200 33.41 15.41 -6.83
C PHE A 200 34.33 14.21 -7.12
N SER A 201 34.53 13.84 -8.38
CA SER A 201 35.40 12.69 -8.72
C SER A 201 36.84 12.89 -8.25
N VAL A 202 37.37 14.12 -8.35
CA VAL A 202 38.73 14.46 -7.89
C VAL A 202 38.78 14.47 -6.36
N TRP A 203 37.79 15.11 -5.73
CA TRP A 203 37.71 15.19 -4.27
C TRP A 203 37.61 13.81 -3.63
N SER A 204 36.72 12.95 -4.13
CA SER A 204 36.46 11.61 -3.59
C SER A 204 37.62 10.62 -3.77
N ALA A 205 38.47 10.79 -4.78
CA ALA A 205 39.55 9.86 -5.11
C ALA A 205 40.58 9.66 -3.97
N SER A 206 40.70 10.63 -3.07
CA SER A 206 41.63 10.60 -1.93
C SER A 206 40.94 10.33 -0.58
N LYS A 207 39.66 9.98 -0.58
CA LYS A 207 38.81 9.88 0.62
C LYS A 207 38.36 8.46 0.91
N SER A 208 38.00 8.22 2.17
CA SER A 208 37.40 6.95 2.54
C SER A 208 35.97 6.86 2.01
N SER A 209 35.52 5.65 1.67
CA SER A 209 34.14 5.43 1.19
C SER A 209 33.09 5.86 2.22
N SER A 210 33.37 5.71 3.52
CA SER A 210 32.48 6.14 4.61
C SER A 210 32.34 7.67 4.66
N GLU A 211 33.44 8.40 4.52
CA GLU A 211 33.44 9.87 4.48
C GLU A 211 32.67 10.38 3.26
N VAL A 212 32.91 9.79 2.08
CA VAL A 212 32.18 10.14 0.85
C VAL A 212 30.68 9.85 1.00
N ALA A 213 30.32 8.68 1.52
CA ALA A 213 28.92 8.29 1.71
C ALA A 213 28.16 9.21 2.68
N ALA A 214 28.82 9.67 3.75
CA ALA A 214 28.21 10.59 4.71
C ALA A 214 27.85 11.93 4.05
N HIS A 215 28.78 12.52 3.28
CA HIS A 215 28.53 13.77 2.58
C HIS A 215 27.47 13.62 1.48
N LEU A 216 27.53 12.54 0.69
CA LEU A 216 26.51 12.28 -0.34
C LEU A 216 25.12 12.09 0.25
N SER A 217 25.00 11.41 1.39
CA SER A 217 23.71 11.18 2.04
C SER A 217 23.04 12.49 2.47
N GLU A 218 23.81 13.42 3.04
CA GLU A 218 23.31 14.75 3.44
C GLU A 218 22.94 15.61 2.23
N LEU A 219 23.79 15.63 1.20
CA LEU A 219 23.52 16.38 -0.04
C LEU A 219 22.32 15.82 -0.81
N ALA A 220 22.14 14.50 -0.82
CA ALA A 220 20.95 13.88 -1.36
C ALA A 220 19.71 14.25 -0.54
N ALA A 221 19.79 14.27 0.79
CA ALA A 221 18.67 14.67 1.66
C ALA A 221 18.22 16.12 1.40
N ILE A 222 19.16 17.06 1.26
CA ILE A 222 18.87 18.46 0.89
C ILE A 222 18.07 18.51 -0.42
N GLN A 223 18.56 17.85 -1.47
CA GLN A 223 17.91 17.84 -2.78
C GLN A 223 16.52 17.18 -2.73
N ILE A 224 16.42 16.00 -2.12
CA ILE A 224 15.14 15.26 -2.00
C ILE A 224 14.09 16.09 -1.28
N ASN A 225 14.43 16.69 -0.14
CA ASN A 225 13.47 17.46 0.65
C ASN A 225 13.02 18.72 -0.08
N ALA A 226 13.96 19.49 -0.63
CA ALA A 226 13.62 20.73 -1.35
C ALA A 226 12.80 20.48 -2.62
N VAL A 227 13.09 19.41 -3.38
CA VAL A 227 12.28 19.01 -4.55
C VAL A 227 10.87 18.63 -4.13
N ARG A 228 10.72 17.82 -3.06
CA ARG A 228 9.40 17.40 -2.56
C ARG A 228 8.59 18.59 -2.03
N ASP A 229 9.20 19.48 -1.26
CA ASP A 229 8.58 20.72 -0.78
C ASP A 229 8.10 21.61 -1.95
N GLY A 230 8.84 21.61 -3.06
CA GLY A 230 8.51 22.30 -4.30
C GLY A 230 7.50 21.57 -5.19
N GLY A 231 6.85 20.51 -4.72
CA GLY A 231 5.86 19.74 -5.48
C GLY A 231 6.45 18.85 -6.57
N GLY A 232 7.77 18.63 -6.55
CA GLY A 232 8.49 17.77 -7.49
C GLY A 232 8.57 16.32 -7.01
N GLN A 233 9.00 15.46 -7.91
CA GLN A 233 9.17 14.03 -7.66
C GLN A 233 10.62 13.62 -7.97
N ILE A 234 11.24 12.90 -7.04
CA ILE A 234 12.56 12.31 -7.26
C ILE A 234 12.38 11.04 -8.10
N ASP A 235 13.05 10.98 -9.25
CA ASP A 235 13.06 9.80 -10.11
C ASP A 235 14.11 8.80 -9.64
N LYS A 236 15.37 9.24 -9.52
CA LYS A 236 16.46 8.45 -8.92
C LYS A 236 17.64 9.32 -8.51
N LEU A 237 18.48 8.78 -7.63
CA LEU A 237 19.83 9.29 -7.37
C LEU A 237 20.83 8.58 -8.30
N MET A 238 21.82 9.32 -8.80
CA MET A 238 22.78 8.85 -9.80
C MET A 238 24.20 9.25 -9.38
N GLY A 239 24.84 8.43 -8.54
CA GLY A 239 26.15 8.77 -8.00
C GLY A 239 26.07 9.99 -7.08
N ASP A 240 26.75 11.07 -7.46
CA ASP A 240 26.73 12.37 -6.80
C ASP A 240 25.60 13.31 -7.28
N GLY A 241 24.85 12.88 -8.30
CA GLY A 241 23.73 13.62 -8.87
C GLY A 241 22.35 13.09 -8.50
N ALA A 242 21.32 13.84 -8.89
CA ALA A 242 19.93 13.45 -8.78
C ALA A 242 19.15 13.77 -10.06
N MET A 243 18.14 12.95 -10.35
CA MET A 243 17.13 13.22 -11.38
C MET A 243 15.78 13.46 -10.70
N ALA A 244 15.13 14.55 -11.06
CA ALA A 244 13.82 14.94 -10.54
C ALA A 244 12.94 15.53 -11.65
N TYR A 245 11.64 15.64 -11.39
CA TYR A 245 10.72 16.24 -12.35
C TYR A 245 9.47 16.84 -11.71
N TRP A 246 8.82 17.70 -12.48
CA TRP A 246 7.52 18.28 -12.20
C TRP A 246 6.65 18.17 -13.45
N PHE A 247 5.43 17.65 -13.30
CA PHE A 247 4.47 17.72 -14.40
C PHE A 247 3.86 19.12 -14.49
N VAL A 248 3.84 19.68 -15.70
CA VAL A 248 3.29 21.01 -16.00
C VAL A 248 1.97 20.95 -16.78
N ASP A 249 1.60 19.74 -17.19
CA ASP A 249 0.27 19.38 -17.67
C ASP A 249 -0.55 18.76 -16.53
N SER A 250 -1.45 19.52 -15.94
CA SER A 250 -2.44 18.93 -15.04
C SER A 250 -3.81 19.54 -15.28
N GLY A 251 -4.70 18.69 -15.79
CA GLY A 251 -6.14 18.94 -15.83
C GLY A 251 -6.82 18.79 -14.46
N ASP A 252 -6.18 18.12 -13.47
CA ASP A 252 -6.84 17.71 -12.22
C ASP A 252 -6.02 17.89 -10.91
N ARG A 253 -4.81 18.46 -10.95
CA ARG A 253 -4.04 18.85 -9.75
C ARG A 253 -3.55 20.28 -9.90
N GLU A 254 -3.36 20.98 -8.78
CA GLU A 254 -2.72 22.30 -8.73
C GLU A 254 -1.49 22.30 -9.64
N ARG A 255 -1.62 23.04 -10.74
CA ARG A 255 -0.60 23.11 -11.79
C ARG A 255 0.71 23.50 -11.15
N CYS A 256 1.77 22.70 -11.34
CA CYS A 256 3.10 23.17 -11.00
C CYS A 256 3.36 24.42 -11.83
N VAL A 257 3.45 25.57 -11.16
CA VAL A 257 3.77 26.84 -11.81
C VAL A 257 5.28 26.83 -12.05
N PRO A 258 5.77 27.05 -13.28
CA PRO A 258 7.20 27.04 -13.55
C PRO A 258 8.04 27.97 -12.65
N THR A 259 7.46 29.05 -12.11
CA THR A 259 8.09 29.89 -11.06
C THR A 259 8.32 29.16 -9.74
N ALA A 260 7.46 28.22 -9.35
CA ALA A 260 7.68 27.37 -8.17
C ALA A 260 8.88 26.43 -8.37
N VAL A 261 9.06 25.92 -9.59
CA VAL A 261 10.27 25.15 -9.94
C VAL A 261 11.52 26.00 -9.81
N LEU A 262 11.49 27.25 -10.31
CA LEU A 262 12.62 28.18 -10.18
C LEU A 262 12.98 28.43 -8.71
N ALA A 263 11.98 28.72 -7.86
CA ALA A 263 12.20 28.94 -6.43
C ALA A 263 12.79 27.70 -5.74
N CYS A 264 12.30 26.51 -6.08
CA CYS A 264 12.82 25.24 -5.58
C CYS A 264 14.30 25.02 -5.97
N VAL A 265 14.65 25.24 -7.24
CA VAL A 265 16.02 25.07 -7.73
C VAL A 265 16.99 26.04 -7.06
N LEU A 266 16.58 27.30 -6.88
CA LEU A 266 17.37 28.30 -6.16
C LEU A 266 17.60 27.90 -4.71
N LYS A 267 16.57 27.36 -4.03
CA LYS A 267 16.67 26.83 -2.66
C LYS A 267 17.67 25.66 -2.60
N VAL A 268 17.57 24.69 -3.51
CA VAL A 268 18.50 23.54 -3.60
C VAL A 268 19.95 24.03 -3.74
N ALA A 269 20.20 24.93 -4.70
CA ALA A 269 21.55 25.44 -4.94
C ALA A 269 22.10 26.19 -3.72
N ALA A 270 21.29 27.02 -3.07
CA ALA A 270 21.67 27.77 -1.88
C ALA A 270 21.98 26.86 -0.68
N GLU A 271 21.14 25.86 -0.41
CA GLU A 271 21.33 24.93 0.71
C GLU A 271 22.56 24.03 0.50
N CYS A 272 22.77 23.51 -0.71
CA CYS A 272 23.98 22.75 -1.03
C CYS A 272 25.23 23.62 -0.94
N ARG A 273 25.20 24.87 -1.42
CA ARG A 273 26.31 25.81 -1.27
C ARG A 273 26.66 26.06 0.19
N ALA A 274 25.65 26.35 1.03
CA ALA A 274 25.85 26.54 2.47
C ALA A 274 26.45 25.27 3.13
N TYR A 275 26.04 24.08 2.69
CA TYR A 275 26.61 22.83 3.14
C TYR A 275 28.09 22.68 2.76
N PHE A 276 28.45 22.99 1.51
CA PHE A 276 29.85 22.95 1.04
C PHE A 276 30.73 23.93 1.82
N GLU A 277 30.28 25.17 2.00
CA GLU A 277 30.99 26.21 2.75
C GLU A 277 31.20 25.80 4.22
N LYS A 278 30.15 25.30 4.88
CA LYS A 278 30.21 24.83 6.27
C LYS A 278 31.23 23.72 6.50
N HIS A 279 31.41 22.83 5.53
CA HIS A 279 32.30 21.67 5.63
C HIS A 279 33.65 21.87 4.92
N GLY A 280 33.92 23.07 4.40
CA GLY A 280 35.17 23.38 3.68
C GLY A 280 35.37 22.55 2.41
N LEU A 281 34.28 22.17 1.74
CA LEU A 281 34.30 21.34 0.54
C LEU A 281 34.50 22.24 -0.69
N PRO A 282 35.56 22.04 -1.50
CA PRO A 282 35.81 22.82 -2.72
C PRO A 282 34.95 22.29 -3.88
N LEU A 283 33.64 22.21 -3.66
CA LEU A 283 32.66 21.59 -4.55
C LEU A 283 31.55 22.59 -4.88
N GLY A 284 30.84 22.35 -5.98
CA GLY A 284 29.66 23.12 -6.37
C GLY A 284 28.60 22.23 -7.01
N LEU A 285 27.32 22.55 -6.83
CA LEU A 285 26.22 21.77 -7.38
C LEU A 285 25.83 22.33 -8.75
N ARG A 286 26.06 21.56 -9.82
CA ARG A 286 25.58 21.89 -11.16
C ARG A 286 24.14 21.43 -11.29
N ILE A 287 23.32 22.22 -11.96
CA ILE A 287 21.91 21.89 -12.19
C ILE A 287 21.57 22.17 -13.65
N GLY A 288 20.97 21.20 -14.33
CA GLY A 288 20.42 21.35 -15.68
C GLY A 288 18.91 21.18 -15.69
N LEU A 289 18.21 22.14 -16.30
CA LEU A 289 16.76 22.06 -16.46
C LEU A 289 16.29 22.22 -17.89
N HIS A 290 15.30 21.40 -18.25
CA HIS A 290 14.60 21.51 -19.53
C HIS A 290 13.13 21.12 -19.37
N ALA A 291 12.26 21.66 -20.23
CA ALA A 291 10.86 21.29 -20.26
C ALA A 291 10.47 20.73 -21.63
N GLY A 292 9.72 19.62 -21.62
CA GLY A 292 9.23 19.00 -22.86
C GLY A 292 8.34 17.79 -22.59
N ASP A 293 7.92 17.17 -23.68
CA ASP A 293 7.06 15.98 -23.63
C ASP A 293 7.87 14.73 -23.32
N VAL A 294 7.27 13.85 -22.53
CA VAL A 294 7.87 12.65 -21.94
C VAL A 294 6.87 11.51 -21.90
N ALA A 295 7.36 10.29 -22.08
CA ALA A 295 6.64 9.07 -21.78
C ALA A 295 6.88 8.71 -20.31
N PHE A 296 5.83 8.72 -19.50
CA PHE A 296 5.86 8.36 -18.09
C PHE A 296 5.17 7.00 -17.88
N GLY A 297 5.86 6.04 -17.29
CA GLY A 297 5.33 4.70 -17.16
C GLY A 297 6.27 3.74 -16.46
N ASP A 298 5.81 2.51 -16.23
CA ASP A 298 6.67 1.39 -15.83
C ASP A 298 7.34 0.79 -17.06
N PHE A 299 8.65 0.97 -17.16
CA PHE A 299 9.50 0.41 -18.22
C PHE A 299 10.29 -0.81 -17.74
N GLY A 300 9.79 -1.44 -16.68
CA GLY A 300 10.36 -2.61 -16.05
C GLY A 300 10.11 -3.94 -16.77
N ALA A 301 10.39 -5.02 -16.05
CA ALA A 301 10.14 -6.40 -16.46
C ALA A 301 9.44 -7.15 -15.31
N GLU A 302 9.15 -8.44 -15.51
CA GLU A 302 8.37 -9.27 -14.56
C GLU A 302 8.82 -9.14 -13.09
N ASN A 303 10.13 -9.11 -12.85
CA ASN A 303 10.70 -9.05 -11.49
C ASN A 303 11.31 -7.68 -11.14
N ARG A 304 10.99 -6.62 -11.90
CA ARG A 304 11.55 -5.29 -11.68
C ARG A 304 10.60 -4.21 -12.16
N ILE A 305 10.02 -3.46 -11.22
CA ILE A 305 9.29 -2.22 -11.50
C ILE A 305 10.30 -1.10 -11.74
N ALA A 306 10.17 -0.39 -12.87
CA ALA A 306 11.04 0.71 -13.25
C ALA A 306 10.21 1.89 -13.77
N VAL A 307 9.46 2.50 -12.86
CA VAL A 307 8.70 3.72 -13.17
C VAL A 307 9.65 4.89 -13.36
N THR A 308 9.63 5.51 -14.54
CA THR A 308 10.50 6.65 -14.87
C THR A 308 9.98 7.47 -16.04
N LEU A 309 10.67 8.55 -16.38
CA LEU A 309 10.46 9.35 -17.58
C LEU A 309 11.40 8.92 -18.71
N LEU A 310 10.87 8.74 -19.92
CA LEU A 310 11.65 8.55 -21.14
C LEU A 310 11.31 9.62 -22.19
N GLY A 311 12.29 10.01 -22.99
CA GLY A 311 12.08 10.93 -24.12
C GLY A 311 13.26 11.84 -24.40
N ALA A 312 13.19 12.55 -25.53
CA ALA A 312 14.22 13.52 -25.93
C ALA A 312 14.41 14.63 -24.88
N ALA A 313 13.34 15.06 -24.22
CA ALA A 313 13.38 16.09 -23.19
C ALA A 313 14.26 15.69 -21.98
N VAL A 314 14.22 14.42 -21.57
CA VAL A 314 15.06 13.88 -20.48
C VAL A 314 16.54 13.99 -20.85
N ASN A 315 16.89 13.57 -22.07
CA ASN A 315 18.26 13.65 -22.57
C ASN A 315 18.74 15.10 -22.71
N MET A 316 17.86 16.02 -23.09
CA MET A 316 18.18 17.44 -23.16
C MET A 316 18.46 18.03 -21.78
N ALA A 317 17.65 17.73 -20.76
CA ALA A 317 17.91 18.19 -19.39
C ALA A 317 19.29 17.74 -18.88
N ALA A 318 19.66 16.47 -19.13
CA ALA A 318 20.98 15.95 -18.78
C ALA A 318 22.11 16.68 -19.54
N ARG A 319 21.89 17.11 -20.78
CA ARG A 319 22.89 17.92 -21.53
C ARG A 319 23.06 19.31 -20.94
N TYR A 320 21.99 19.94 -20.46
CA TYR A 320 22.09 21.24 -19.78
C TYR A 320 22.87 21.14 -18.47
N GLU A 321 22.74 20.04 -17.71
CA GLU A 321 23.55 19.80 -16.51
C GLU A 321 25.04 19.67 -16.87
N GLN A 322 25.33 18.95 -17.96
CA GLN A 322 26.70 18.72 -18.44
C GLN A 322 27.32 19.91 -19.18
N ALA A 323 26.57 21.01 -19.37
CA ALA A 323 27.07 22.18 -20.08
C ALA A 323 28.26 22.78 -19.32
N LYS A 324 29.37 23.01 -20.05
CA LYS A 324 30.61 23.52 -19.46
C LYS A 324 30.37 24.87 -18.78
N SER A 325 31.00 25.05 -17.62
CA SER A 325 31.01 26.31 -16.89
C SER A 325 32.42 26.60 -16.35
N PRO A 326 32.87 27.86 -16.37
CA PRO A 326 34.07 28.26 -15.64
C PRO A 326 33.87 28.30 -14.12
N GLU A 327 32.61 28.34 -13.65
CA GLU A 327 32.25 28.41 -12.23
C GLU A 327 31.85 27.02 -11.69
N LEU A 328 32.13 26.79 -10.40
CA LEU A 328 31.63 25.60 -9.72
C LEU A 328 30.18 25.84 -9.31
N GLY A 329 29.26 25.09 -9.92
CA GLY A 329 27.87 25.00 -9.47
C GLY A 329 26.86 25.93 -10.12
N GLU A 330 26.95 26.10 -11.44
CA GLU A 330 26.03 26.94 -12.20
C GLU A 330 24.70 26.21 -12.50
N ILE A 331 23.58 26.95 -12.46
CA ILE A 331 22.26 26.47 -12.88
C ILE A 331 22.08 26.82 -14.36
N ARG A 332 21.84 25.82 -15.20
CA ARG A 332 21.69 25.94 -16.66
C ARG A 332 20.28 25.57 -17.09
N ILE A 333 19.67 26.46 -17.88
CA ILE A 333 18.26 26.39 -18.25
C ILE A 333 18.12 26.51 -19.76
N SER A 334 17.28 25.64 -20.34
CA SER A 334 16.91 25.72 -21.75
C SER A 334 16.08 26.96 -22.09
N PRO A 335 16.17 27.52 -23.31
CA PRO A 335 15.35 28.67 -23.74
C PRO A 335 13.85 28.42 -23.54
N THR A 336 13.38 27.22 -23.89
CA THR A 336 11.97 26.81 -23.72
C THR A 336 11.50 26.90 -22.27
N LEU A 337 12.31 26.47 -21.31
CA LEU A 337 11.94 26.53 -19.89
C LEU A 337 12.01 27.97 -19.36
N ARG A 338 13.00 28.74 -19.78
CA ARG A 338 13.11 30.17 -19.43
C ARG A 338 11.85 30.91 -19.86
N ASP A 339 11.39 30.71 -21.10
CA ASP A 339 10.17 31.36 -21.60
C ASP A 339 8.91 30.91 -20.84
N LEU A 340 8.83 29.64 -20.45
CA LEU A 340 7.75 29.15 -19.58
C LEU A 340 7.79 29.80 -18.19
N MET A 341 8.98 29.95 -17.60
CA MET A 341 9.17 30.60 -16.29
C MET A 341 8.77 32.07 -16.34
N VAL A 342 9.27 32.83 -17.33
CA VAL A 342 8.92 34.23 -17.55
C VAL A 342 7.42 34.40 -17.82
N GLY A 343 6.85 33.55 -18.68
CA GLY A 343 5.40 33.54 -18.95
C GLY A 343 4.54 33.21 -17.72
N SER A 344 5.13 32.61 -16.69
CA SER A 344 4.49 32.33 -15.40
C SER A 344 4.83 33.33 -14.28
N GLY A 345 5.50 34.44 -14.62
CA GLY A 345 5.77 35.56 -13.71
C GLY A 345 7.19 35.64 -13.14
N ALA A 346 8.15 34.86 -13.66
CA ALA A 346 9.56 35.04 -13.29
C ALA A 346 10.12 36.34 -13.88
N ASP A 347 10.99 37.02 -13.14
CA ASP A 347 11.70 38.20 -13.64
C ASP A 347 12.68 37.81 -14.77
N PRO A 348 12.52 38.34 -16.00
CA PRO A 348 13.42 38.09 -17.12
C PRO A 348 14.90 38.34 -16.81
N ASP A 349 15.21 39.29 -15.92
CA ASP A 349 16.58 39.69 -15.57
C ASP A 349 17.28 38.67 -14.65
N THR A 350 16.54 37.69 -14.14
CA THR A 350 17.09 36.54 -13.39
C THR A 350 18.01 35.68 -14.27
N PHE A 351 17.80 35.68 -15.59
CA PHE A 351 18.45 34.74 -16.51
C PHE A 351 19.53 35.44 -17.36
N ARG A 352 20.80 35.07 -17.14
CA ARG A 352 21.94 35.54 -17.94
C ARG A 352 22.06 34.71 -19.23
N GLY A 353 22.13 35.35 -20.38
CA GLY A 353 22.31 34.69 -21.68
C GLY A 353 21.30 35.10 -22.75
N PRO A 354 21.12 34.32 -23.83
CA PRO A 354 21.69 32.99 -24.03
C PRO A 354 23.19 33.04 -24.37
N THR A 355 23.92 32.01 -23.97
CA THR A 355 25.30 31.77 -24.39
C THR A 355 25.39 30.40 -25.04
N LYS A 356 26.21 30.30 -26.10
CA LYS A 356 26.47 29.01 -26.75
C LYS A 356 27.45 28.22 -25.93
N VAL A 357 27.03 27.05 -25.45
CA VAL A 357 27.87 26.14 -24.68
C VAL A 357 27.97 24.79 -25.37
N GLU A 358 29.18 24.32 -25.55
CA GLU A 358 29.46 22.99 -26.07
C GLU A 358 29.13 21.94 -25.00
N VAL A 359 28.28 20.97 -25.36
CA VAL A 359 27.97 19.77 -24.57
C VAL A 359 28.62 18.54 -25.20
N LYS A 360 28.42 17.36 -24.57
CA LYS A 360 28.99 16.11 -25.09
C LYS A 360 28.65 15.87 -26.57
N HIS A 361 29.63 15.33 -27.29
CA HIS A 361 29.57 15.03 -28.73
C HIS A 361 29.57 16.26 -29.65
N GLY A 362 30.08 17.41 -29.18
CA GLY A 362 30.27 18.60 -30.03
C GLY A 362 28.98 19.33 -30.40
N VAL A 363 27.90 19.09 -29.66
CA VAL A 363 26.63 19.81 -29.83
C VAL A 363 26.74 21.15 -29.10
N GLU A 364 26.40 22.25 -29.76
CA GLU A 364 26.23 23.55 -29.11
C GLU A 364 24.77 23.74 -28.70
N LEU A 365 24.55 24.19 -27.47
CA LEU A 365 23.24 24.58 -26.97
C LEU A 365 23.24 26.06 -26.63
N ASP A 366 22.13 26.74 -26.89
CA ASP A 366 21.85 28.04 -26.30
C ASP A 366 21.41 27.83 -24.85
N VAL A 367 22.16 28.40 -23.92
CA VAL A 367 21.98 28.17 -22.48
C VAL A 367 21.77 29.49 -21.76
N TYR A 368 20.78 29.53 -20.87
CA TYR A 368 20.64 30.57 -19.86
C TYR A 368 21.22 30.10 -18.53
N SER A 369 21.90 30.99 -17.83
CA SER A 369 22.44 30.77 -16.49
C SER A 369 21.70 31.59 -15.44
N ILE A 370 21.71 31.12 -14.20
CA ILE A 370 21.28 31.88 -13.01
C ILE A 370 22.43 32.04 -12.05
#